data_AF-A0A1S5RR17-F1
#
_entry.id   AF-A0A1S5RR17-F1
#
_cell.length_a   1.000
_cell.length_b   1.000
_cell.length_c   1.000
_cell.angle_alpha   90.00
_cell.angle_beta   90.00
_cell.angle_gamma   90.00
#
_symmetry.space_group_name_H-M   'P 1'
#
loop_
_entity.id
_entity.type
_entity.pdbx_description
1 polymer ?
#
loop_
_entity_poly.entity_id
_entity_poly.type
_entity_poly.pdbx_seq_one_letter_code
_entity_poly.pdbx_strand_id
1 'polypeptide(L)'
;GRDGKIAKPRQLHNTHWGLVCPAETPEGQACGLVKNLALMCYITVGTPSEPIIDFMIQRNMEVLEEFEPQVTPNATKVFVNGVWVGIHRDSAHLVNTMLALRRRNMISHEVSLVRDI
;
A
#
# COMPACT_ATOMS: atom_id res chain seq x y z
N GLY A 1 -12.75 4.40 -34.21
CA GLY A 1 -11.76 3.44 -33.73
C GLY A 1 -10.83 4.16 -32.79
N ARG A 2 -10.87 3.82 -31.49
CA ARG A 2 -10.14 4.45 -30.36
C ARG A 2 -9.63 5.87 -30.63
N ASP A 3 -10.54 6.82 -30.48
CA ASP A 3 -10.30 8.24 -30.69
C ASP A 3 -9.16 8.79 -29.80
N GLY A 4 -8.19 9.39 -30.48
CA GLY A 4 -7.57 10.68 -30.19
C GLY A 4 -7.25 11.06 -28.74
N LYS A 5 -5.94 11.10 -28.43
CA LYS A 5 -5.31 12.08 -27.53
C LYS A 5 -5.99 12.31 -26.16
N ILE A 6 -6.27 11.24 -25.40
CA ILE A 6 -6.52 11.41 -23.96
C ILE A 6 -5.17 11.73 -23.30
N ALA A 7 -5.01 12.96 -22.82
CA ALA A 7 -3.75 13.44 -22.24
C ALA A 7 -3.43 12.78 -20.88
N LYS A 8 -4.45 12.47 -20.07
CA LYS A 8 -4.27 12.04 -18.68
C LYS A 8 -3.37 10.81 -18.48
N PRO A 9 -3.49 9.68 -19.21
CA PRO A 9 -2.60 8.54 -19.01
C PRO A 9 -1.18 8.77 -19.54
N ARG A 10 -0.97 9.79 -20.38
CA ARG A 10 0.30 10.11 -21.06
C ARG A 10 1.15 11.10 -20.31
N GLN A 11 0.52 11.98 -19.53
CA GLN A 11 1.23 12.97 -18.74
C GLN A 11 2.07 12.30 -17.65
N LEU A 12 3.29 12.80 -17.47
CA LEU A 12 4.10 12.43 -16.32
C LEU A 12 3.35 12.86 -15.04
N HIS A 13 3.09 11.90 -14.15
CA HIS A 13 2.43 12.15 -12.88
C HIS A 13 3.44 12.08 -11.74
N ASN A 14 3.22 12.83 -10.66
CA ASN A 14 4.16 12.91 -9.53
C ASN A 14 4.41 11.55 -8.86
N THR A 15 3.44 10.63 -8.92
CA THR A 15 3.58 9.26 -8.38
C THR A 15 4.54 8.37 -9.18
N HIS A 16 5.00 8.80 -10.36
CA HIS A 16 6.04 8.08 -11.10
C HIS A 16 7.45 8.27 -10.52
N TRP A 17 7.64 9.28 -9.66
CA TRP A 17 8.93 9.60 -9.07
C TRP A 17 9.54 8.39 -8.37
N GLY A 18 10.76 8.01 -8.77
CA GLY A 18 11.49 6.87 -8.23
C GLY A 18 11.09 5.49 -8.79
N LEU A 19 10.01 5.39 -9.57
CA LEU A 19 9.52 4.13 -10.13
C LEU A 19 9.74 4.01 -11.65
N VAL A 20 9.56 5.11 -12.39
CA VAL A 20 9.60 5.14 -13.86
C VAL A 20 10.61 6.18 -14.34
N CYS A 21 11.33 5.89 -15.43
CA CYS A 21 12.19 6.86 -16.08
C CYS A 21 11.36 8.01 -16.67
N PRO A 22 11.59 9.28 -16.28
CA PRO A 22 10.73 10.39 -16.68
C PRO A 22 10.91 10.80 -18.16
N ALA A 23 12.03 10.44 -18.77
CA ALA A 23 12.40 10.87 -20.13
C ALA A 23 12.29 9.76 -21.18
N GLU A 24 12.43 8.50 -20.79
CA GLU A 24 12.53 7.39 -21.73
C GLU A 24 11.14 6.89 -22.16
N THR A 25 10.54 7.60 -23.09
CA THR A 25 9.30 7.24 -23.78
C THR A 25 9.45 7.50 -25.29
N PRO A 26 8.90 6.65 -26.17
CA PRO A 26 8.85 6.91 -27.60
C PRO A 26 8.05 8.18 -27.92
N GLU A 27 8.36 8.81 -29.05
CA GLU A 27 7.61 9.95 -29.57
C GLU A 27 6.26 9.53 -30.19
N GLY A 28 5.43 10.53 -30.52
CA GLY A 28 4.19 10.31 -31.27
C GLY A 28 3.09 9.60 -30.46
N GLN A 29 2.42 8.63 -31.08
CA GLN A 29 1.21 8.01 -30.51
C GLN A 29 1.46 7.17 -29.25
N ALA A 30 2.70 6.74 -29.02
CA ALA A 30 3.08 5.95 -27.84
C ALA A 30 3.64 6.82 -26.70
N CYS A 31 3.80 8.13 -26.91
CA CYS A 31 4.35 9.04 -25.91
C CYS A 31 3.53 9.01 -24.61
N GLY A 32 4.23 8.71 -23.50
CA GLY A 32 3.69 8.58 -22.15
C GLY A 32 2.95 7.26 -21.86
N LEU A 33 2.72 6.41 -22.88
CA LEU A 33 2.08 5.10 -22.71
C LEU A 33 3.10 4.00 -22.46
N VAL A 34 4.21 4.02 -23.20
CA VAL A 34 5.33 3.12 -22.94
C VAL A 34 6.19 3.75 -21.86
N LYS A 35 6.43 2.98 -20.79
CA LYS A 35 7.15 3.42 -19.60
C LYS A 35 8.27 2.43 -19.31
N ASN A 36 9.44 2.96 -19.02
CA ASN A 36 10.60 2.17 -18.60
C ASN A 36 10.79 2.29 -17.09
N LEU A 37 11.13 1.19 -16.43
CA LEU A 37 11.36 1.17 -14.99
C LEU A 37 12.64 1.96 -14.66
N ALA A 38 12.64 2.64 -13.52
CA ALA A 38 13.87 3.21 -12.96
C ALA A 38 14.84 2.08 -12.55
N LEU A 39 16.15 2.38 -12.53
CA LEU A 39 17.19 1.40 -12.19
C LEU A 39 16.99 0.72 -10.83
N MET A 40 16.41 1.44 -9.86
CA MET A 40 16.14 0.95 -8.51
C MET A 40 14.68 0.56 -8.29
N CYS A 41 13.87 0.52 -9.34
CA CYS A 41 12.51 0.06 -9.23
C CYS A 41 12.49 -1.43 -8.93
N TYR A 42 11.59 -1.82 -8.04
CA TYR A 42 11.37 -3.20 -7.64
C TYR A 42 9.87 -3.51 -7.74
N ILE A 43 9.52 -4.60 -8.42
CA ILE A 43 8.14 -5.09 -8.53
C ILE A 43 7.93 -6.13 -7.45
N THR A 44 6.90 -5.92 -6.61
CA THR A 44 6.52 -6.86 -5.55
C THR A 44 6.12 -8.22 -6.13
N VAL A 45 6.64 -9.32 -5.57
CA VAL A 45 6.24 -10.68 -5.93
C VAL A 45 5.07 -11.20 -5.10
N GLY A 46 4.87 -10.62 -3.92
CA GLY A 46 3.73 -10.90 -3.05
C GLY A 46 4.06 -11.87 -1.93
N THR A 47 3.32 -11.74 -0.82
CA THR A 47 3.48 -12.58 0.37
C THR A 47 2.13 -12.91 1.00
N PRO A 48 1.99 -14.05 1.70
CA PRO A 48 0.77 -14.39 2.43
C PRO A 48 0.41 -13.31 3.45
N SER A 49 -0.87 -12.93 3.51
CA SER A 49 -1.39 -11.93 4.45
C SER A 49 -1.78 -12.51 5.81
N GLU A 50 -2.16 -13.78 5.88
CA GLU A 50 -2.63 -14.45 7.10
C GLU A 50 -1.71 -14.23 8.31
N PRO A 51 -0.37 -14.43 8.19
CA PRO A 51 0.52 -14.27 9.33
C PRO A 51 0.58 -12.83 9.87
N ILE A 52 0.31 -11.84 9.02
CA ILE A 52 0.27 -10.43 9.39
C ILE A 52 -1.02 -10.16 10.18
N ILE A 53 -2.15 -10.72 9.74
CA ILE A 53 -3.44 -10.58 10.42
C ILE A 53 -3.36 -11.23 11.80
N ASP A 54 -2.91 -12.48 11.88
CA ASP A 54 -2.73 -13.21 13.14
C ASP A 54 -1.83 -12.46 14.12
N PHE A 55 -0.72 -11.92 13.61
CA PHE A 55 0.17 -11.11 14.42
C PHE A 55 -0.51 -9.84 14.96
N MET A 56 -1.30 -9.14 14.14
CA MET A 56 -2.01 -7.94 14.60
C MET A 56 -3.07 -8.28 15.65
N ILE A 57 -3.78 -9.41 15.52
CA ILE A 57 -4.72 -9.92 16.53
C ILE A 57 -4.00 -10.16 17.86
N GLN A 58 -2.85 -10.84 17.82
CA GLN A 58 -2.01 -11.06 19.01
C GLN A 58 -1.49 -9.76 19.64
N ARG A 59 -1.53 -8.65 18.91
CA ARG A 59 -1.12 -7.31 19.36
C ARG A 59 -2.30 -6.39 19.65
N ASN A 60 -3.45 -6.97 20.02
CA ASN A 60 -4.66 -6.25 20.44
C ASN A 60 -5.40 -5.52 19.30
N MET A 61 -5.27 -6.00 18.06
CA MET A 61 -6.27 -5.69 17.05
C MET A 61 -7.53 -6.52 17.34
N GLU A 62 -8.66 -5.84 17.52
CA GLU A 62 -9.97 -6.49 17.68
C GLU A 62 -10.49 -6.81 16.27
N VAL A 63 -10.96 -8.05 16.07
CA VAL A 63 -11.51 -8.48 14.77
C VAL A 63 -12.81 -7.75 14.48
N LEU A 64 -13.14 -7.60 13.20
CA LEU A 64 -14.32 -6.85 12.77
C LEU A 64 -15.62 -7.42 13.34
N GLU A 65 -15.71 -8.73 13.49
CA GLU A 65 -16.87 -9.44 14.03
C GLU A 65 -17.18 -9.08 15.49
N GLU A 66 -16.17 -8.63 16.25
CA GLU A 66 -16.29 -8.25 17.66
C GLU A 66 -16.45 -6.73 17.84
N PHE A 67 -16.41 -5.97 16.74
CA PHE A 67 -16.42 -4.50 16.80
C PHE A 67 -17.82 -3.94 17.05
N GLU A 68 -17.99 -3.28 18.20
CA GLU A 68 -19.16 -2.47 18.52
C GLU A 68 -18.85 -0.96 18.42
N PRO A 69 -19.37 -0.24 17.41
CA PRO A 69 -19.07 1.19 17.20
C PRO A 69 -19.47 2.09 18.37
N GLN A 70 -20.48 1.71 19.15
CA GLN A 70 -20.93 2.48 20.30
C GLN A 70 -19.93 2.45 21.46
N VAL A 71 -19.17 1.35 21.59
CA VAL A 71 -18.19 1.14 22.66
C VAL A 71 -16.85 1.80 22.32
N THR A 72 -16.44 1.77 21.04
CA THR A 72 -15.12 2.23 20.59
C THR A 72 -15.19 3.18 19.38
N PRO A 73 -15.82 4.37 19.52
CA PRO A 73 -16.07 5.27 18.39
C PRO A 73 -14.80 5.86 17.76
N ASN A 74 -13.70 5.91 18.51
CA ASN A 74 -12.43 6.51 18.08
C ASN A 74 -11.37 5.47 17.67
N ALA A 75 -11.74 4.20 17.51
CA ALA A 75 -10.79 3.18 17.11
C ALA A 75 -10.36 3.35 15.64
N THR A 76 -9.09 3.08 15.34
CA THR A 76 -8.56 3.14 13.97
C THR A 76 -8.93 1.86 13.24
N LYS A 77 -9.53 1.97 12.05
CA LYS A 77 -9.82 0.81 11.18
C LYS A 77 -8.53 0.25 10.59
N VAL A 78 -8.40 -1.07 10.57
CA VAL A 78 -7.26 -1.77 10.00
C VAL A 78 -7.70 -2.48 8.72
N PHE A 79 -7.08 -2.13 7.61
CA PHE A 79 -7.31 -2.75 6.31
C PHE A 79 -6.08 -3.55 5.87
N VAL A 80 -6.30 -4.76 5.39
CA VAL A 80 -5.26 -5.61 4.78
C VAL A 80 -5.70 -5.96 3.36
N ASN A 81 -4.92 -5.54 2.36
CA ASN A 81 -5.22 -5.75 0.94
C ASN A 81 -6.65 -5.32 0.53
N GLY A 82 -7.15 -4.22 1.13
CA GLY A 82 -8.48 -3.67 0.87
C GLY A 82 -9.61 -4.28 1.70
N VAL A 83 -9.34 -5.35 2.46
CA VAL A 83 -10.32 -5.96 3.36
C VAL A 83 -10.23 -5.31 4.73
N TRP A 84 -11.36 -4.86 5.28
CA TRP A 84 -11.44 -4.40 6.66
C TRP A 84 -11.39 -5.61 7.59
N VAL A 85 -10.26 -5.81 8.28
CA VAL A 85 -10.04 -7.00 9.12
C VAL A 85 -10.32 -6.75 10.60
N GLY A 86 -10.32 -5.49 11.03
CA GLY A 86 -10.52 -5.16 12.44
C GLY A 86 -10.29 -3.70 12.78
N ILE A 87 -10.21 -3.43 14.07
CA ILE A 87 -9.92 -2.11 14.61
C ILE A 87 -8.76 -2.18 15.61
N HIS A 88 -8.12 -1.05 15.87
CA HIS A 88 -7.10 -0.95 16.90
C HIS A 88 -7.21 0.40 17.64
N ARG A 89 -7.14 0.36 18.97
CA ARG A 89 -7.29 1.55 19.83
C ARG A 89 -6.00 2.39 19.92
N ASP A 90 -4.84 1.75 19.84
CA ASP A 90 -3.51 2.40 19.82
C ASP A 90 -2.76 2.12 18.49
N SER A 91 -3.26 2.69 17.38
CA SER A 91 -2.70 2.44 16.04
C SER A 91 -1.27 2.95 15.88
N ALA A 92 -0.85 3.96 16.65
CA ALA A 92 0.51 4.47 16.63
C ALA A 92 1.52 3.40 17.09
N HIS A 93 1.22 2.71 18.20
CA HIS A 93 2.06 1.62 18.70
C HIS A 93 2.11 0.42 17.75
N LEU A 94 0.96 0.04 17.18
CA LEU A 94 0.87 -1.06 16.22
C LEU A 94 1.76 -0.78 14.99
N VAL A 95 1.65 0.41 14.42
CA VAL A 95 2.44 0.85 13.25
C VAL A 95 3.94 0.83 13.55
N ASN A 96 4.36 1.35 14.70
CA ASN A 96 5.77 1.32 15.11
C ASN A 96 6.30 -0.11 15.26
N THR A 97 5.49 -1.00 15.82
CA THR A 97 5.81 -2.42 15.94
C THR A 97 5.98 -3.05 14.54
N MET A 98 5.00 -2.88 13.65
CA MET A 98 5.05 -3.43 12.29
C MET A 98 6.25 -2.92 11.48
N LEU A 99 6.56 -1.62 11.56
CA LEU A 99 7.75 -1.05 10.91
C LEU A 99 9.05 -1.64 11.46
N ALA A 100 9.14 -1.94 12.75
CA ALA A 100 10.29 -2.60 13.35
C ALA A 100 10.46 -4.04 12.84
N LEU A 101 9.36 -4.79 12.70
CA LEU A 101 9.38 -6.14 12.13
C LEU A 101 9.87 -6.15 10.69
N ARG A 102 9.39 -5.20 9.86
CA ARG A 102 9.80 -5.06 8.46
C ARG A 102 11.30 -4.76 8.34
N ARG A 103 11.81 -3.84 9.17
CA ARG A 103 13.24 -3.47 9.18
C ARG A 103 14.16 -4.60 9.66
N ARG A 104 13.63 -5.55 10.44
CA ARG A 104 14.34 -6.76 10.88
C ARG A 104 14.12 -7.95 9.95
N ASN A 105 13.42 -7.75 8.83
CA ASN A 105 13.08 -8.79 7.87
C ASN A 105 12.28 -9.96 8.48
N MET A 106 11.52 -9.71 9.57
CA MET A 106 10.62 -10.71 10.16
C MET A 106 9.27 -10.75 9.43
N ILE A 107 8.89 -9.63 8.81
CA ILE A 107 7.88 -9.58 7.76
C ILE A 107 8.56 -9.11 6.47
N SER A 108 8.02 -9.49 5.32
CA SER A 108 8.62 -9.13 4.03
C SER A 108 8.77 -7.61 3.88
N HIS A 109 9.92 -7.20 3.35
CA HIS A 109 10.22 -5.81 3.04
C HIS A 109 9.26 -5.21 2.00
N GLU A 110 8.59 -6.06 1.21
CA GLU A 110 7.58 -5.68 0.22
C GLU A 110 6.26 -5.19 0.84
N VAL A 111 6.01 -5.52 2.11
CA VAL A 111 4.75 -5.16 2.78
C VAL A 111 4.68 -3.64 2.94
N SER A 112 3.69 -3.04 2.28
CA SER A 112 3.36 -1.62 2.43
C SER A 112 2.51 -1.40 3.68
N LEU A 113 2.76 -0.29 4.37
CA LEU A 113 2.04 0.09 5.58
C LEU A 113 1.86 1.61 5.60
N VAL A 114 0.62 2.05 5.76
CA VAL A 114 0.21 3.46 5.81
C VAL A 114 -0.67 3.68 7.03
N ARG A 115 -0.44 4.77 7.75
CA ARG A 115 -1.31 5.28 8.81
C ARG A 115 -1.79 6.66 8.39
N ASP A 116 -3.08 6.76 8.06
CA ASP A 116 -3.75 8.02 7.75
C ASP A 116 -4.39 8.56 9.04
N ILE A 117 -4.17 9.83 9.38
CA ILE A 117 -4.53 10.46 10.67
C ILE A 117 -5.49 11.62 10.44
#